data_AF-A0A822BI76-F1
#
_entry.id   AF-A0A822BI76-F1
#
_cell.length_a   1.000
_cell.length_b   1.000
_cell.length_c   1.000
_cell.angle_alpha   90.00
_cell.angle_beta   90.00
_cell.angle_gamma   90.00
#
_symmetry.space_group_name_H-M   'P 1'
#
loop_
_entity.id
_entity.type
_entity.pdbx_description
1 polymer ?
#
loop_
_entity_poly.entity_id
_entity_poly.type
_entity_poly.pdbx_seq_one_letter_code
_entity_poly.pdbx_strand_id
1 'polypeptide(L)'
;LMLNSVLTCLFDSLSTMLRKNVEKRHLYDNLDLVMLTFDEICDDGIILETDPILITQRVRLHQDDIPLSDKTVSQVSNFEF
;
A
#
# COMPACT_ATOMS: atom_id res chain seq x y z
N LEU A 1 3.17 -13.65 -19.01
CA LEU A 1 3.88 -12.35 -18.97
C LEU A 1 3.07 -11.31 -18.22
N MET A 2 1.85 -10.96 -18.65
CA MET A 2 1.03 -9.95 -17.98
C MET A 2 0.61 -10.33 -16.54
N LEU A 3 0.10 -11.55 -16.34
CA LEU A 3 -0.26 -12.05 -15.01
C LEU A 3 0.94 -12.11 -14.04
N ASN A 4 2.11 -12.44 -14.56
CA ASN A 4 3.33 -12.43 -13.75
C ASN A 4 3.68 -11.01 -13.28
N SER A 5 3.48 -10.01 -14.14
CA SER A 5 3.68 -8.61 -13.77
C SER A 5 2.77 -8.18 -12.62
N VAL A 6 1.49 -8.54 -12.68
CA VAL A 6 0.51 -8.26 -11.61
C VAL A 6 0.91 -8.96 -10.31
N LEU A 7 1.28 -10.24 -10.38
CA LEU A 7 1.67 -11.01 -9.19
C LEU A 7 2.96 -10.48 -8.56
N THR A 8 3.97 -10.14 -9.38
CA THR A 8 5.21 -9.53 -8.91
C THR A 8 4.94 -8.17 -8.28
N CYS A 9 4.13 -7.35 -8.93
CA CYS A 9 3.74 -6.04 -8.40
C CYS A 9 3.04 -6.15 -7.03
N LEU A 10 2.03 -7.02 -6.93
CA LEU A 10 1.34 -7.29 -5.67
C LEU A 10 2.32 -7.75 -4.57
N PHE A 11 3.21 -8.68 -4.90
CA PHE A 11 4.19 -9.19 -3.94
C PHE A 11 5.16 -8.10 -3.47
N ASP A 12 5.67 -7.27 -4.38
CA ASP A 12 6.63 -6.21 -4.07
C ASP A 12 5.99 -5.07 -3.26
N SER A 13 4.75 -4.69 -3.60
CA SER A 13 3.95 -3.74 -2.81
C SER A 13 3.70 -4.29 -1.40
N LEU A 14 3.19 -5.51 -1.27
CA LEU A 14 2.91 -6.10 0.06
C LEU A 14 4.19 -6.31 0.87
N SER A 15 5.29 -6.73 0.24
CA SER A 15 6.60 -6.83 0.89
C SER A 15 7.06 -5.48 1.45
N THR A 16 6.83 -4.40 0.72
CA THR A 16 7.15 -3.04 1.17
C THR A 16 6.25 -2.62 2.34
N MET A 17 4.95 -2.88 2.26
CA MET A 17 3.98 -2.44 3.26
C MET A 17 4.04 -3.26 4.56
N LEU A 18 4.28 -4.57 4.46
CA LEU A 18 4.42 -5.49 5.59
C LEU A 18 5.86 -5.56 6.13
N ARG A 19 6.74 -4.64 5.71
CA ARG A 19 8.15 -4.58 6.15
C ARG A 19 8.88 -5.91 5.98
N LYS A 20 8.65 -6.57 4.83
CA LYS A 20 9.18 -7.88 4.43
C LYS A 20 8.64 -9.09 5.20
N ASN A 21 7.60 -8.93 6.02
CA ASN A 21 6.95 -10.04 6.72
C ASN A 21 5.72 -10.56 5.96
N VAL A 22 5.96 -11.26 4.85
CA VAL A 22 4.91 -11.85 3.99
C VAL A 22 4.61 -13.29 4.43
N GLU A 23 4.23 -13.46 5.69
CA GLU A 23 3.77 -14.74 6.23
C GLU A 23 2.24 -14.83 6.18
N LYS A 24 1.71 -16.05 6.08
CA LYS A 24 0.26 -16.31 6.06
C LYS A 24 -0.47 -15.53 7.15
N ARG A 25 0.01 -15.62 8.40
CA ARG A 25 -0.62 -14.95 9.55
C ARG A 25 -0.66 -13.42 9.37
N HIS A 26 0.46 -12.82 9.00
CA HIS A 26 0.58 -11.37 8.79
C HIS A 26 -0.31 -10.88 7.65
N LEU A 27 -0.48 -11.67 6.58
CA LEU A 27 -1.41 -11.35 5.50
C LEU A 27 -2.86 -11.36 5.97
N TYR A 28 -3.28 -12.36 6.77
CA TYR A 28 -4.63 -12.40 7.32
C TYR A 28 -4.90 -11.25 8.30
N ASP A 29 -3.90 -10.91 9.14
CA ASP A 29 -4.01 -9.82 10.10
C ASP A 29 -4.12 -8.44 9.41
N ASN A 30 -3.71 -8.33 8.13
CA ASN A 30 -3.73 -7.11 7.33
C ASN A 30 -4.54 -7.29 6.02
N LEU A 31 -5.60 -8.11 6.03
CA LEU A 31 -6.34 -8.46 4.82
C LEU A 31 -6.93 -7.24 4.12
N ASP A 32 -7.40 -6.24 4.87
CA ASP A 32 -7.95 -5.00 4.31
C ASP A 32 -6.91 -4.26 3.46
N LEU A 33 -5.67 -4.21 3.95
CA LEU A 33 -4.56 -3.61 3.23
C LEU A 33 -4.21 -4.42 1.97
N VAL A 34 -4.27 -5.75 2.05
CA VAL A 34 -4.04 -6.63 0.90
C VAL A 34 -5.09 -6.40 -0.18
N MET A 35 -6.37 -6.30 0.20
CA MET A 35 -7.46 -6.05 -0.73
C MET A 35 -7.38 -4.65 -1.35
N LEU A 36 -7.05 -3.63 -0.57
CA LEU A 36 -6.85 -2.27 -1.06
C LEU A 36 -5.66 -2.19 -2.04
N THR A 37 -4.58 -2.93 -1.77
CA THR A 37 -3.43 -3.02 -2.68
C THR A 37 -3.82 -3.69 -3.99
N PHE A 38 -4.69 -4.69 -3.94
CA PHE A 38 -5.19 -5.38 -5.12
C PHE A 38 -6.10 -4.49 -5.98
N ASP A 39 -6.98 -3.70 -5.35
CA ASP A 39 -7.88 -2.74 -6.01
C ASP A 39 -7.09 -1.64 -6.76
N GLU A 40 -5.97 -1.19 -6.20
CA GLU A 40 -5.07 -0.24 -6.87
C GLU A 40 -4.33 -0.82 -8.09
N ILE A 41 -4.16 -2.15 -8.12
CA ILE A 41 -3.52 -2.85 -9.25
C ILE A 41 -4.55 -3.10 -10.37
N CYS A 42 -5.75 -3.51 -10.00
CA CYS A 42 -6.79 -3.95 -10.92
C CYS A 42 -8.17 -3.42 -10.53
N ASP A 43 -8.89 -2.83 -11.49
CA ASP A 43 -10.30 -2.45 -11.36
C ASP A 43 -11.15 -3.24 -12.36
N ASP A 44 -12.18 -3.94 -11.87
CA ASP A 44 -13.05 -4.83 -12.66
C ASP A 44 -12.28 -5.83 -13.58
N GLY A 45 -11.10 -6.27 -13.15
CA GLY A 45 -10.23 -7.19 -13.90
C GLY A 45 -9.37 -6.52 -14.97
N ILE A 46 -9.44 -5.19 -15.10
CA ILE A 46 -8.56 -4.38 -15.93
C ILE A 46 -7.38 -3.93 -15.09
N ILE A 47 -6.17 -4.22 -15.55
CA ILE A 47 -4.94 -3.79 -14.87
C ILE A 47 -4.76 -2.29 -15.10
N LEU A 48 -4.74 -1.52 -14.01
CA LEU A 48 -4.58 -0.07 -14.02
C LEU A 48 -3.11 0.35 -13.85
N GLU A 49 -2.41 -0.30 -12.92
CA GLU A 49 -1.05 0.04 -12.54
C GLU A 49 -0.24 -1.22 -12.25
N THR A 50 1.05 -1.18 -12.58
CA THR A 50 1.98 -2.30 -12.31
C THR A 50 3.30 -1.86 -11.67
N ASP A 51 3.47 -0.57 -11.38
CA ASP A 51 4.58 -0.07 -10.57
C ASP A 51 4.26 -0.20 -9.07
N PRO A 52 4.95 -1.09 -8.33
CA PRO A 52 4.68 -1.32 -6.91
C PRO A 52 4.94 -0.09 -6.03
N ILE A 53 5.79 0.86 -6.47
CA ILE A 53 6.08 2.10 -5.74
C ILE A 53 4.85 3.02 -5.79
N LEU A 54 4.26 3.18 -6.97
CA LEU A 54 3.07 4.02 -7.16
C LEU A 54 1.88 3.44 -6.39
N ILE A 55 1.67 2.12 -6.48
CA ILE A 55 0.60 1.45 -5.73
C ILE A 55 0.79 1.64 -4.22
N THR A 56 2.00 1.39 -3.70
CA THR A 56 2.28 1.58 -2.26
C THR A 56 1.99 3.02 -1.82
N GLN A 57 2.29 4.01 -2.64
CA GLN A 57 1.98 5.41 -2.35
C GLN A 57 0.48 5.69 -2.34
N ARG A 58 -0.27 5.21 -3.34
CA ARG A 58 -1.73 5.38 -3.42
C ARG A 58 -2.46 4.69 -2.28
N VAL A 59 -2.09 3.44 -1.96
CA VAL A 59 -2.66 2.69 -0.84
C VAL A 59 -2.44 3.42 0.49
N ARG A 60 -1.26 4.04 0.70
CA ARG A 60 -1.00 4.85 1.91
C ARG A 60 -1.87 6.10 2.01
N LEU A 61 -2.16 6.76 0.88
CA LEU A 61 -3.04 7.92 0.86
C LEU A 61 -4.48 7.53 1.24
N HIS A 62 -4.95 6.39 0.75
CA HIS A 62 -6.26 5.84 1.13
C HIS A 62 -6.35 5.44 2.60
N GLN A 63 -5.24 5.04 3.24
CA GLN A 63 -5.19 4.85 4.70
C GLN A 63 -5.20 6.18 5.48
N ASP A 64 -4.78 7.27 4.82
CA ASP A 64 -4.61 8.59 5.38
C ASP A 64 -5.84 9.51 5.17
N ASP A 65 -7.00 8.98 4.79
CA ASP A 65 -8.28 9.71 4.78
C ASP A 65 -8.78 10.15 6.19
N ILE A 66 -7.89 10.06 7.18
CA ILE A 66 -7.94 10.85 8.42
C ILE A 66 -7.43 12.27 8.06
N PRO A 67 -8.26 13.32 8.17
CA PRO A 67 -8.00 14.62 7.57
C PRO A 67 -6.59 15.17 7.87
N LEU A 68 -5.94 15.61 6.79
CA LEU A 68 -4.57 16.16 6.70
C LEU A 68 -4.32 17.38 7.63
N SER A 69 -5.34 17.92 8.29
CA SER A 69 -5.24 19.06 9.21
C SER A 69 -4.37 18.81 10.43
N ASP A 70 -4.12 17.55 10.82
CA ASP A 70 -3.34 17.21 12.01
C ASP A 70 -1.87 16.79 11.72
N LYS A 71 -1.48 16.65 10.44
CA LYS A 71 -0.13 16.16 10.08
C LYS A 71 0.92 17.24 9.95
N THR A 72 0.55 18.49 9.71
CA THR A 72 1.54 19.59 9.58
C THR A 72 2.12 20.00 10.94
N VAL A 73 1.36 19.90 12.03
CA VAL A 73 1.82 20.30 13.37
C VAL A 73 2.80 19.27 13.96
N SER A 74 2.54 17.98 13.73
CA SER A 74 3.34 16.89 14.31
C SER A 74 4.72 16.70 13.68
N GLN A 75 4.93 17.13 12.43
CA GLN A 75 6.25 17.18 11.80
C GLN A 75 7.09 18.39 12.25
N VAL A 76 6.46 19.49 12.65
CA VAL A 76 7.17 20.68 13.15
C VAL A 76 7.59 20.48 14.61
N SER A 77 6.79 19.82 15.44
CA SER A 77 7.13 19.55 16.85
C SER A 77 8.23 18.50 17.07
N ASN A 78 8.64 17.75 16.04
CA ASN A 78 9.80 16.84 16.11
C ASN A 78 11.14 17.51 15.77
N PHE A 79 11.13 18.79 15.36
CA PHE A 79 12.35 19.58 15.12
C PHE A 79 12.71 20.52 16.27
N GLU A 80 11.87 20.62 17.30
CA GLU A 80 12.18 21.31 18.54
C GLU A 80 12.04 20.31 19.70
N PHE A 81 13.10 19.56 19.98
CA PHE A 81 13.64 19.16 21.31
C PHE A 81 14.61 17.98 21.17
#